data_AF-A0AAN8VR50-F1
#
_entry.id   AF-A0AAN8VR50-F1
#
_cell.length_a   1.000
_cell.length_b   1.000
_cell.length_c   1.000
_cell.angle_alpha   90.00
_cell.angle_beta   90.00
_cell.angle_gamma   90.00
#
_symmetry.space_group_name_H-M   'P 1'
#
loop_
_entity.id
_entity.type
_entity.pdbx_description
1 polymer ?
#
loop_
_entity_poly.entity_id
_entity_poly.type
_entity_poly.pdbx_seq_one_letter_code
_entity_poly.pdbx_strand_id
1 'polypeptide(L)'
;MGSMSRVLVVLTMMFVASSALDMSIISYNEAHGVNVNPSGRTDEEVMGMYEQWIVEHGKNYNALGEKEKRFEIFKDNLRFIDQHNSQNLTYKLGLNRFADLTNEEYRSRYLGRKIHEKRNLLKAKKSDRYAFRVGDSLPDSVDWREKGAVAKVKDQGSCGAIWLWRLGVFTGRCGTALDHGVVAIGYGSENGLDYWIVRNSWGDSWGESGYIKMERNIANAVTGKCGIAMESSYPIKKGQNPPNPGPSPPSPIKPPTVCDSYYSCPESTTCCCVYEYGNYCFGWGCCPLEGATCCDDHYSCCPHDYPVCDVAAGTCLMSKGNPLAVKALKRTPAKPHWAFSGEGSNSA
;
A
#
# COMPACT_ATOMS: atom_id res chain seq x y z
N MET A 1 63.78 18.52 44.82
CA MET A 1 63.25 18.94 43.50
C MET A 1 63.03 17.68 42.68
N GLY A 2 61.85 17.08 42.81
CA GLY A 2 61.52 15.77 42.25
C GLY A 2 61.06 15.88 40.80
N SER A 3 61.69 15.08 39.94
CA SER A 3 61.41 14.89 38.52
C SER A 3 59.91 14.68 38.24
N MET A 4 59.28 15.62 37.51
CA MET A 4 57.94 15.41 36.97
C MET A 4 58.04 14.46 35.77
N SER A 5 57.77 13.19 36.05
CA SER A 5 57.59 12.15 35.05
C SER A 5 56.43 12.50 34.12
N ARG A 6 56.68 12.44 32.81
CA ARG A 6 55.71 12.65 31.73
C ARG A 6 54.63 11.56 31.80
N VAL A 7 53.46 11.89 32.34
CA VAL A 7 52.26 11.06 32.15
C VAL A 7 51.53 11.60 30.93
N LEU A 8 51.81 10.99 29.78
CA LEU A 8 51.01 11.13 28.58
C LEU A 8 49.66 10.46 28.85
N VAL A 9 48.65 11.24 29.26
CA VAL A 9 47.26 10.76 29.32
C VAL A 9 46.78 10.60 27.88
N VAL A 10 46.95 9.40 27.33
CA VAL A 10 46.25 8.99 26.11
C VAL A 10 44.77 8.86 26.49
N LEU A 11 44.02 9.94 26.28
CA LEU A 11 42.57 9.90 26.22
C LEU A 11 42.19 9.05 25.01
N THR A 12 42.08 7.74 25.19
CA THR A 12 41.34 6.88 24.27
C THR A 12 39.90 7.36 24.29
N MET A 13 39.54 8.24 23.35
CA MET A 13 38.16 8.42 22.94
C MET A 13 37.67 7.03 22.50
N MET A 14 37.01 6.30 23.39
CA MET A 14 36.03 5.32 22.97
C MET A 14 34.96 6.13 22.24
N PHE A 15 35.16 6.30 20.94
CA PHE A 15 34.04 6.43 20.02
C PHE A 15 33.21 5.18 20.23
N VAL A 16 32.22 5.27 21.11
CA VAL A 16 31.08 4.37 21.03
C VAL A 16 30.39 4.80 19.74
N ALA A 17 30.89 4.27 18.62
CA ALA A 17 30.11 4.21 17.40
C ALA A 17 28.79 3.59 17.85
N SER A 18 27.74 4.40 17.85
CA SER A 18 26.39 3.92 18.08
C SER A 18 26.11 2.98 16.92
N SER A 19 26.45 1.71 17.11
CA SER A 19 26.02 0.62 16.26
C SER A 19 24.53 0.51 16.49
N ALA A 20 23.79 1.37 15.78
CA ALA A 20 22.50 0.98 15.29
C ALA A 20 22.76 -0.35 14.57
N LEU A 21 22.45 -1.46 15.24
CA LEU A 21 22.55 -2.78 14.64
C LEU A 21 21.72 -2.70 13.37
N ASP A 22 22.44 -2.78 12.27
CA ASP A 22 21.95 -2.91 10.93
C ASP A 22 20.86 -3.98 10.95
N MET A 23 19.59 -3.59 10.83
CA MET A 23 18.48 -4.54 10.77
C MET A 23 18.39 -5.17 9.37
N SER A 24 19.55 -5.55 8.83
CA SER A 24 19.66 -6.36 7.63
C SER A 24 19.45 -7.82 8.04
N ILE A 25 18.52 -8.48 7.35
CA ILE A 25 18.14 -9.88 7.58
C ILE A 25 19.32 -10.85 7.38
N ILE A 26 20.36 -10.40 6.67
CA ILE A 26 21.61 -11.12 6.42
C ILE A 26 22.49 -11.19 7.69
N SER A 27 22.54 -10.12 8.50
CA SER A 27 23.36 -10.06 9.72
C SER A 27 22.84 -11.00 10.83
N TYR A 28 21.52 -11.24 10.89
CA TYR A 28 20.92 -12.18 11.85
C TYR A 28 21.29 -13.65 11.55
N ASN A 29 21.32 -14.03 10.25
CA ASN A 29 21.61 -15.39 9.82
C ASN A 29 23.07 -15.82 10.10
N GLU A 30 24.04 -14.93 9.90
CA GLU A 30 25.46 -15.21 10.23
C GLU A 30 25.71 -15.33 11.74
N ALA A 31 24.99 -14.55 12.55
CA ALA A 31 25.26 -14.45 13.99
C ALA A 31 24.69 -15.59 14.82
N HIS A 32 23.69 -16.35 14.33
CA HIS A 32 22.94 -17.29 15.16
C HIS A 32 23.07 -18.76 14.75
N GLY A 33 23.52 -19.10 13.53
CA GLY A 33 23.80 -20.50 13.16
C GLY A 33 22.65 -21.49 13.41
N VAL A 34 21.39 -21.00 13.46
CA VAL A 34 20.21 -21.80 13.80
C VAL A 34 19.56 -22.28 12.51
N ASN A 35 19.85 -23.51 12.09
CA ASN A 35 19.01 -24.24 11.15
C ASN A 35 17.89 -24.95 11.94
N VAL A 36 16.91 -24.18 12.40
CA VAL A 36 15.70 -24.72 13.02
C VAL A 36 14.52 -24.03 12.36
N ASN A 37 13.78 -24.76 11.53
CA ASN A 37 12.56 -24.33 10.87
C ASN A 37 11.47 -24.12 11.94
N PRO A 38 11.13 -22.88 12.36
CA PRO A 38 10.26 -22.64 13.52
C PRO A 38 8.80 -22.98 13.26
N SER A 39 8.40 -23.11 11.98
CA SER A 39 7.02 -23.38 11.57
C SER A 39 6.75 -24.82 11.12
N GLY A 40 7.79 -25.65 11.01
CA GLY A 40 7.67 -27.05 10.61
C GLY A 40 7.16 -27.30 9.18
N ARG A 41 6.96 -26.24 8.37
CA ARG A 41 6.44 -26.36 6.99
C ARG A 41 7.47 -26.89 6.03
N THR A 42 7.07 -27.73 5.09
CA THR A 42 7.95 -28.22 4.02
C THR A 42 8.08 -27.17 2.91
N ASP A 43 9.14 -27.28 2.11
CA ASP A 43 9.36 -26.35 0.98
C ASP A 43 8.21 -26.44 -0.06
N GLU A 44 7.58 -27.61 -0.22
CA GLU A 44 6.39 -27.78 -1.05
C GLU A 44 5.18 -27.00 -0.53
N GLU A 45 4.94 -27.01 0.78
CA GLU A 45 3.85 -26.25 1.40
C GLU A 45 4.07 -24.74 1.24
N VAL A 46 5.30 -24.27 1.46
CA VAL A 46 5.64 -22.86 1.29
C VAL A 46 5.55 -22.43 -0.17
N MET A 47 5.89 -23.30 -1.13
CA MET A 47 5.68 -23.06 -2.55
C MET A 47 4.19 -22.88 -2.87
N GLY A 48 3.32 -23.75 -2.35
CA GLY A 48 1.87 -23.59 -2.53
C GLY A 48 1.34 -22.26 -1.98
N MET A 49 1.81 -21.84 -0.80
CA MET A 49 1.48 -20.53 -0.23
C MET A 49 1.97 -19.38 -1.10
N TYR A 50 3.17 -19.49 -1.67
CA TYR A 50 3.76 -18.48 -2.53
C TYR A 50 2.99 -18.31 -3.85
N GLU A 51 2.59 -19.41 -4.48
CA GLU A 51 1.80 -19.39 -5.71
C GLU A 51 0.42 -18.77 -5.50
N GLN A 52 -0.25 -19.13 -4.40
CA GLN A 52 -1.51 -18.50 -4.02
C GLN A 52 -1.32 -17.00 -3.77
N TRP A 53 -0.27 -16.63 -3.01
CA TRP A 53 0.04 -15.24 -2.70
C TRP A 53 0.33 -14.40 -3.95
N ILE A 54 1.04 -14.96 -4.95
CA ILE A 54 1.29 -14.32 -6.25
C ILE A 54 -0.03 -13.96 -6.93
N VAL A 55 -0.97 -14.90 -6.98
CA VAL A 55 -2.29 -14.70 -7.61
C VAL A 55 -3.11 -13.66 -6.87
N GLU A 56 -3.18 -13.77 -5.54
CA GLU A 56 -3.92 -12.82 -4.69
C GLU A 56 -3.43 -11.38 -4.83
N HIS A 57 -2.12 -11.18 -5.01
CA HIS A 57 -1.50 -9.85 -5.09
C HIS A 57 -1.16 -9.42 -6.52
N GLY A 58 -1.58 -10.18 -7.54
CA GLY A 58 -1.37 -9.86 -8.95
C GLY A 58 0.11 -9.71 -9.35
N LYS A 59 1.00 -10.53 -8.78
CA LYS A 59 2.44 -10.48 -9.05
C LYS A 59 2.78 -11.16 -10.37
N ASN A 60 3.74 -10.60 -11.11
CA ASN A 60 4.27 -11.19 -12.33
C ASN A 60 5.79 -10.96 -12.41
N TYR A 61 6.56 -12.00 -12.69
CA TYR A 61 8.02 -11.96 -12.78
C TYR A 61 8.44 -12.47 -14.16
N ASN A 62 9.05 -11.60 -14.96
CA ASN A 62 9.39 -11.90 -16.35
C ASN A 62 10.88 -12.20 -16.55
N ALA A 63 11.73 -11.92 -15.56
CA ALA A 63 13.16 -12.19 -15.63
C ALA A 63 13.48 -13.62 -15.20
N LEU A 64 14.35 -14.29 -15.95
CA LEU A 64 14.84 -15.64 -15.64
C LEU A 64 15.53 -15.63 -14.26
N GLY A 65 15.11 -16.52 -13.35
CA GLY A 65 15.65 -16.58 -11.99
C GLY A 65 15.03 -15.59 -11.01
N GLU A 66 14.18 -14.65 -11.46
CA GLU A 66 13.55 -13.69 -10.55
C GLU A 66 12.48 -14.35 -9.68
N LYS A 67 11.66 -15.25 -10.24
CA LYS A 67 10.64 -15.97 -9.46
C LYS A 67 11.29 -16.79 -8.34
N GLU A 68 12.40 -17.47 -8.62
CA GLU A 68 13.17 -18.26 -7.66
C GLU A 68 13.78 -17.38 -6.58
N LYS A 69 14.39 -16.24 -6.96
CA LYS A 69 14.91 -15.26 -5.99
C LYS A 69 13.80 -14.71 -5.09
N ARG A 70 12.66 -14.36 -5.67
CA ARG A 70 11.49 -13.81 -4.95
C ARG A 70 10.88 -14.85 -4.02
N PHE A 71 10.90 -16.12 -4.40
CA PHE A 71 10.47 -17.23 -3.55
C PHE A 71 11.38 -17.40 -2.32
N GLU A 72 12.70 -17.34 -2.47
CA GLU A 72 13.61 -17.41 -1.33
C GLU A 72 13.41 -16.24 -0.35
N ILE A 73 13.22 -15.03 -0.87
CA ILE A 73 12.87 -13.85 -0.05
C ILE A 73 11.53 -14.06 0.68
N PHE A 74 10.53 -14.59 -0.02
CA PHE A 74 9.23 -14.90 0.55
C PHE A 74 9.33 -15.95 1.67
N LYS A 75 10.12 -17.01 1.48
CA LYS A 75 10.41 -18.03 2.50
C LYS A 75 11.00 -17.40 3.77
N ASP A 76 11.99 -16.54 3.62
CA ASP A 76 12.64 -15.87 4.76
C ASP A 76 11.68 -14.95 5.50
N ASN A 77 10.89 -14.17 4.76
CA ASN A 77 9.88 -13.30 5.33
C ASN A 77 8.77 -14.09 6.05
N LEU A 78 8.36 -15.23 5.49
CA LEU A 78 7.38 -16.12 6.13
C LEU A 78 7.92 -16.72 7.43
N ARG A 79 9.18 -17.18 7.44
CA ARG A 79 9.84 -17.68 8.66
C ARG A 79 9.90 -16.61 9.75
N PHE A 80 10.23 -15.38 9.38
CA PHE A 80 10.24 -14.26 10.31
C PHE A 80 8.85 -13.96 10.88
N ILE A 81 7.81 -13.98 10.03
CA ILE A 81 6.42 -13.81 10.46
C ILE A 81 6.01 -14.92 11.43
N ASP A 82 6.34 -16.18 11.14
CA ASP A 82 6.01 -17.32 12.00
C ASP A 82 6.70 -17.22 13.36
N GLN A 83 8.01 -16.90 13.37
CA GLN A 83 8.79 -16.75 14.59
C GLN A 83 8.32 -15.55 15.43
N HIS A 84 7.89 -14.47 14.79
CA HIS A 84 7.31 -13.32 15.49
C HIS A 84 5.95 -13.67 16.09
N ASN A 85 5.08 -14.32 15.30
CA ASN A 85 3.70 -14.64 15.71
C ASN A 85 3.62 -15.81 16.70
N SER A 86 4.66 -16.63 16.82
CA SER A 86 4.75 -17.67 17.87
C SER A 86 5.06 -17.10 19.26
N GLN A 87 5.51 -15.85 19.32
CA GLN A 87 5.72 -15.13 20.58
C GLN A 87 4.41 -14.47 21.04
N ASN A 88 4.27 -14.27 22.36
CA ASN A 88 3.11 -13.59 22.94
C ASN A 88 3.28 -12.06 22.88
N LEU A 89 3.37 -11.52 21.66
CA LEU A 89 3.54 -10.10 21.39
C LEU A 89 2.20 -9.42 21.12
N THR A 90 2.15 -8.10 21.34
CA THR A 90 0.92 -7.29 21.26
C THR A 90 0.45 -7.00 19.83
N TYR A 91 1.25 -7.40 18.83
CA TYR A 91 0.94 -7.23 17.41
C TYR A 91 1.38 -8.45 16.61
N LYS A 92 0.68 -8.69 15.52
CA LYS A 92 0.98 -9.79 14.59
C LYS A 92 1.45 -9.27 13.25
N LEU A 93 2.37 -10.01 12.65
CA LEU A 93 2.82 -9.79 11.28
C LEU A 93 2.00 -10.68 10.32
N GLY A 94 1.99 -10.32 9.04
CA GLY A 94 1.34 -11.15 8.03
C GLY A 94 1.88 -10.93 6.62
N LEU A 95 1.64 -11.93 5.76
CA LEU A 95 1.95 -11.85 4.34
C LEU A 95 1.07 -10.79 3.68
N ASN A 96 1.71 -9.77 3.11
CA ASN A 96 1.07 -8.71 2.34
C ASN A 96 1.78 -8.57 0.99
N ARG A 97 1.38 -7.60 0.17
CA ARG A 97 1.93 -7.37 -1.18
C ARG A 97 3.45 -7.16 -1.28
N PHE A 98 4.14 -6.95 -0.17
CA PHE A 98 5.59 -6.73 -0.10
C PHE A 98 6.36 -7.96 0.41
N ALA A 99 5.70 -9.10 0.63
CA ALA A 99 6.32 -10.31 1.18
C ALA A 99 7.45 -10.91 0.32
N ASP A 100 7.58 -10.52 -0.96
CA ASP A 100 8.64 -10.93 -1.89
C ASP A 100 9.81 -9.94 -1.99
N LEU A 101 9.85 -8.91 -1.13
CA LEU A 101 10.89 -7.88 -1.14
C LEU A 101 11.82 -8.03 0.06
N THR A 102 13.11 -7.77 -0.15
CA THR A 102 14.02 -7.58 0.98
C THR A 102 13.73 -6.23 1.67
N ASN A 103 14.21 -6.07 2.90
CA ASN A 103 14.08 -4.78 3.56
C ASN A 103 14.77 -3.67 2.76
N GLU A 104 15.95 -3.93 2.18
CA GLU A 104 16.67 -2.96 1.35
C GLU A 104 15.92 -2.61 0.05
N GLU A 105 15.36 -3.60 -0.65
CA GLU A 105 14.54 -3.37 -1.84
C GLU A 105 13.27 -2.59 -1.48
N TYR A 106 12.63 -2.94 -0.36
CA TYR A 106 11.51 -2.19 0.18
C TYR A 106 11.92 -0.74 0.49
N ARG A 107 13.07 -0.57 1.15
CA ARG A 107 13.58 0.73 1.56
C ARG A 107 13.92 1.62 0.36
N SER A 108 14.58 1.07 -0.64
CA SER A 108 15.01 1.82 -1.84
C SER A 108 13.86 2.19 -2.77
N ARG A 109 12.87 1.30 -2.94
CA ARG A 109 11.73 1.53 -3.83
C ARG A 109 10.61 2.30 -3.16
N TYR A 110 10.40 2.08 -1.88
CA TYR A 110 9.27 2.61 -1.13
C TYR A 110 9.67 3.62 -0.06
N LEU A 111 10.90 4.08 0.13
CA LEU A 111 11.17 5.24 1.00
C LEU A 111 11.40 6.50 0.17
N GLY A 112 10.64 7.55 0.47
CA GLY A 112 10.63 8.79 -0.32
C GLY A 112 11.30 10.00 0.33
N ARG A 113 11.67 9.96 1.62
CA ARG A 113 12.24 11.14 2.29
C ARG A 113 13.73 11.28 1.97
N LYS A 114 14.03 11.96 0.86
CA LYS A 114 15.32 12.65 0.71
C LYS A 114 15.34 13.76 1.75
N ILE A 115 16.05 13.58 2.86
CA ILE A 115 16.38 14.67 3.76
C ILE A 115 17.23 15.63 2.93
N HIS A 116 16.62 16.68 2.39
CA HIS A 116 17.38 17.75 1.79
C HIS A 116 18.16 18.41 2.94
N GLU A 117 19.46 18.11 3.05
CA GLU A 117 20.40 18.73 3.99
C GLU A 117 20.41 20.27 3.93
N LYS A 118 19.78 20.85 2.90
CA LYS A 118 19.66 22.29 2.66
C LYS A 118 18.21 22.78 2.55
N ARG A 119 17.27 22.29 3.35
CA ARG A 119 16.16 23.18 3.72
C ARG A 119 16.73 24.15 4.75
N ASN A 120 17.04 25.37 4.29
CA ASN A 120 16.98 26.55 5.13
C ASN A 120 15.58 26.55 5.76
N LEU A 121 15.44 25.86 6.88
CA LEU A 121 14.31 25.96 7.78
C LEU A 121 14.37 27.40 8.26
N LEU A 122 13.74 28.31 7.51
CA LEU A 122 13.14 29.50 8.09
C LEU A 122 12.47 28.98 9.34
N LYS A 123 13.04 29.30 10.53
CA LYS A 123 12.62 28.77 11.83
C LYS A 123 11.11 28.72 11.87
N ALA A 124 10.54 27.54 11.59
CA ALA A 124 9.10 27.41 11.49
C ALA A 124 8.60 27.71 12.90
N LYS A 125 7.82 28.79 13.04
CA LYS A 125 7.37 29.26 14.35
C LYS A 125 6.51 28.16 14.97
N LYS A 126 7.06 27.46 15.96
CA LYS A 126 6.32 26.44 16.72
C LYS A 126 5.04 27.10 17.25
N SER A 127 3.89 26.51 16.94
CA SER A 127 2.60 27.03 17.36
C SER A 127 2.06 26.20 18.52
N ASP A 128 1.93 26.83 19.68
CA ASP A 128 1.34 26.21 20.87
C ASP A 128 -0.20 26.34 20.90
N ARG A 129 -0.83 26.66 19.76
CA ARG A 129 -2.28 26.91 19.67
C ARG A 129 -3.12 25.74 20.19
N TYR A 130 -2.72 24.51 19.88
CA TYR A 130 -3.38 23.29 20.32
C TYR A 130 -2.50 22.49 21.28
N ALA A 131 -1.55 23.15 21.96
CA ALA A 131 -0.82 22.50 23.04
C ALA A 131 -1.80 22.21 24.18
N PHE A 132 -1.79 20.97 24.65
CA PHE A 132 -2.55 20.55 25.82
C PHE A 132 -2.21 21.43 27.03
N ARG A 133 -3.24 21.83 27.78
CA ARG A 133 -3.09 22.58 29.03
C ARG A 133 -3.60 21.74 30.19
N VAL A 134 -2.94 21.90 31.33
CA VAL A 134 -3.37 21.27 32.58
C VAL A 134 -4.80 21.75 32.88
N GLY A 135 -5.75 20.80 32.92
CA GLY A 135 -7.17 21.08 33.14
C GLY A 135 -8.07 20.91 31.91
N ASP A 136 -7.50 20.71 30.71
CA ASP A 136 -8.31 20.40 29.52
C ASP A 136 -8.97 19.01 29.68
N SER A 137 -10.29 18.95 29.48
CA SER A 137 -11.01 17.68 29.35
C SER A 137 -10.93 17.21 27.91
N LEU A 138 -10.10 16.19 27.68
CA LEU A 138 -9.95 15.53 26.39
C LEU A 138 -10.70 14.20 26.39
N PRO A 139 -11.28 13.79 25.26
CA PRO A 139 -11.90 12.47 25.14
C PRO A 139 -10.85 11.36 25.28
N ASP A 140 -11.27 10.23 25.87
CA ASP A 140 -10.42 9.05 26.09
C ASP A 140 -9.94 8.42 24.78
N SER A 141 -10.75 8.51 23.73
CA SER A 141 -10.40 8.08 22.38
C SER A 141 -10.98 9.04 21.33
N VAL A 142 -10.28 9.13 20.21
CA VAL A 142 -10.70 9.92 19.05
C VAL A 142 -10.44 9.09 17.80
N ASP A 143 -11.44 9.01 16.93
CA ASP A 143 -11.29 8.52 15.57
C ASP A 143 -11.96 9.48 14.58
N TRP A 144 -11.15 10.20 13.80
CA TRP A 144 -11.66 11.14 12.81
C TRP A 144 -12.39 10.46 11.64
N ARG A 145 -12.26 9.14 11.46
CA ARG A 145 -13.01 8.37 10.46
C ARG A 145 -14.51 8.38 10.75
N GLU A 146 -14.88 8.25 12.02
CA GLU A 146 -16.27 8.27 12.48
C GLU A 146 -16.96 9.62 12.24
N LYS A 147 -16.16 10.68 12.11
CA LYS A 147 -16.64 12.04 11.81
C LYS A 147 -16.64 12.35 10.30
N GLY A 148 -16.31 11.38 9.44
CA GLY A 148 -16.19 11.59 8.00
C GLY A 148 -15.06 12.56 7.60
N ALA A 149 -14.13 12.86 8.51
CA ALA A 149 -13.06 13.84 8.30
C ALA A 149 -11.79 13.23 7.66
N VAL A 150 -11.82 11.94 7.32
CA VAL A 150 -10.68 11.19 6.76
C VAL A 150 -11.04 10.69 5.37
N ALA A 151 -10.32 11.13 4.35
CA ALA A 151 -10.49 10.62 2.98
C ALA A 151 -10.14 9.13 2.87
N LYS A 152 -10.62 8.43 1.83
CA LYS A 152 -10.24 7.02 1.54
C LYS A 152 -8.73 6.85 1.48
N VAL A 153 -8.21 5.73 1.99
CA VAL A 153 -6.79 5.37 1.90
C VAL A 153 -6.37 5.39 0.43
N LYS A 154 -5.21 6.00 0.17
CA LYS A 154 -4.63 6.07 -1.16
C LYS A 154 -3.50 5.07 -1.24
N ASP A 155 -3.34 4.45 -2.40
CA ASP A 155 -2.12 3.71 -2.72
C ASP A 155 -1.19 4.64 -3.49
N GLN A 156 -0.16 5.16 -2.81
CA GLN A 156 0.79 6.08 -3.42
C GLN A 156 2.07 5.38 -3.90
N GLY A 157 2.11 4.03 -3.90
CA GLY A 157 3.15 3.24 -4.55
C GLY A 157 4.58 3.36 -4.01
N SER A 158 4.84 4.15 -2.95
CA SER A 158 6.16 4.28 -2.32
C SER A 158 6.13 5.23 -1.13
N CYS A 159 6.11 4.69 0.10
CA CYS A 159 6.50 5.43 1.32
C CYS A 159 6.76 4.45 2.51
N GLY A 160 7.29 4.83 3.69
CA GLY A 160 8.09 3.95 4.57
C GLY A 160 7.68 3.46 5.98
N ALA A 161 8.44 2.46 6.47
CA ALA A 161 8.48 1.88 7.84
C ALA A 161 7.20 1.20 8.39
N ILE A 162 7.35 -0.11 8.70
CA ILE A 162 6.36 -1.08 9.22
C ILE A 162 5.66 -1.92 8.14
N TRP A 163 6.44 -2.43 7.18
CA TRP A 163 5.90 -3.11 6.01
C TRP A 163 5.17 -4.44 6.27
N LEU A 164 5.46 -5.18 7.36
CA LEU A 164 4.84 -6.49 7.68
C LEU A 164 3.66 -6.47 8.65
N TRP A 165 3.35 -5.33 9.26
CA TRP A 165 2.31 -5.28 10.30
C TRP A 165 0.91 -5.48 9.70
N ARG A 166 0.07 -6.22 10.42
CA ARG A 166 -1.28 -6.58 9.97
C ARG A 166 -2.37 -6.13 10.96
N LEU A 167 -2.22 -6.43 12.25
CA LEU A 167 -3.25 -6.20 13.28
C LEU A 167 -2.61 -5.95 14.66
N GLY A 168 -3.29 -5.18 15.52
CA GLY A 168 -2.95 -4.98 16.96
C GLY A 168 -1.95 -3.85 17.24
N VAL A 169 -1.78 -3.44 18.50
CA VAL A 169 -0.93 -2.27 18.82
C VAL A 169 0.55 -2.58 18.58
N PHE A 170 1.17 -1.85 17.64
CA PHE A 170 2.57 -1.99 17.30
C PHE A 170 3.48 -1.48 18.44
N THR A 171 4.09 -2.42 19.15
CA THR A 171 5.06 -2.20 20.24
C THR A 171 6.49 -2.61 19.84
N GLY A 172 6.72 -2.95 18.57
CA GLY A 172 8.02 -3.41 18.06
C GLY A 172 9.15 -2.39 18.18
N ARG A 173 10.40 -2.83 17.99
CA ARG A 173 11.56 -1.91 17.96
C ARG A 173 11.61 -1.14 16.65
N CYS A 174 11.94 0.15 16.73
CA CYS A 174 12.19 1.03 15.58
C CYS A 174 13.09 2.19 16.01
N GLY A 175 13.86 2.74 15.08
CA GLY A 175 14.70 3.92 15.30
C GLY A 175 13.93 5.24 15.18
N THR A 176 14.64 6.36 15.34
CA THR A 176 14.11 7.72 15.19
C THR A 176 14.60 8.44 13.93
N ALA A 177 15.25 7.71 13.01
CA ALA A 177 15.66 8.23 11.71
C ALA A 177 14.42 8.34 10.80
N LEU A 178 13.83 9.53 10.75
CA LEU A 178 12.57 9.77 10.03
C LEU A 178 12.75 9.63 8.51
N ASP A 179 12.09 8.64 7.92
CA ASP A 179 12.13 8.36 6.48
C ASP A 179 10.74 8.35 5.80
N HIS A 180 9.65 8.51 6.57
CA HIS A 180 8.27 8.45 6.10
C HIS A 180 7.36 9.53 6.70
N GLY A 181 6.42 10.03 5.91
CA GLY A 181 5.35 10.92 6.35
C GLY A 181 4.00 10.19 6.43
N VAL A 182 3.39 10.22 7.61
CA VAL A 182 2.09 9.60 7.90
C VAL A 182 1.12 10.62 8.47
N VAL A 183 -0.17 10.26 8.56
CA VAL A 183 -1.19 11.10 9.20
C VAL A 183 -1.73 10.41 10.43
N ALA A 184 -1.50 10.97 11.62
CA ALA A 184 -2.21 10.57 12.82
C ALA A 184 -3.66 11.08 12.73
N ILE A 185 -4.63 10.16 12.75
CA ILE A 185 -6.06 10.44 12.58
C ILE A 185 -6.88 10.12 13.84
N GLY A 186 -6.22 9.78 14.93
CA GLY A 186 -6.90 9.38 16.15
C GLY A 186 -5.97 8.78 17.18
N TYR A 187 -6.53 8.45 18.33
CA TYR A 187 -5.87 7.74 19.42
C TYR A 187 -6.89 6.99 20.25
N GLY A 188 -6.42 6.01 21.02
CA GLY A 188 -7.24 5.29 21.98
C GLY A 188 -6.38 4.40 22.87
N SER A 189 -7.05 3.48 23.55
CA SER A 189 -6.42 2.47 24.40
C SER A 189 -7.05 1.11 24.12
N GLU A 190 -6.24 0.06 24.06
CA GLU A 190 -6.68 -1.32 23.82
C GLU A 190 -5.82 -2.25 24.66
N ASN A 191 -6.46 -3.10 25.49
CA ASN A 191 -5.78 -4.07 26.36
C ASN A 191 -4.69 -3.45 27.26
N GLY A 192 -4.94 -2.25 27.78
CA GLY A 192 -4.00 -1.52 28.65
C GLY A 192 -2.86 -0.81 27.91
N LEU A 193 -2.87 -0.81 26.57
CA LEU A 193 -1.89 -0.11 25.74
C LEU A 193 -2.52 1.08 25.04
N ASP A 194 -1.93 2.25 25.22
CA ASP A 194 -2.30 3.45 24.48
C ASP A 194 -1.74 3.39 23.06
N TYR A 195 -2.51 3.86 22.08
CA TYR A 195 -2.08 3.89 20.69
C TYR A 195 -2.52 5.16 19.95
N TRP A 196 -1.78 5.47 18.89
CA TRP A 196 -2.15 6.36 17.81
C TRP A 196 -2.80 5.56 16.69
N ILE A 197 -3.89 6.06 16.11
CA ILE A 197 -4.42 5.57 14.83
C ILE A 197 -3.71 6.35 13.73
N VAL A 198 -2.89 5.66 12.95
CA VAL A 198 -2.06 6.27 11.93
C VAL A 198 -2.52 5.77 10.57
N ARG A 199 -2.93 6.71 9.73
CA ARG A 199 -3.25 6.44 8.33
C ARG A 199 -1.97 6.41 7.51
N ASN A 200 -1.80 5.33 6.76
CA ASN A 200 -0.70 5.16 5.84
C ASN A 200 -1.17 5.34 4.38
N SER A 201 -0.26 5.08 3.45
CA SER A 201 -0.43 5.36 2.03
C SER A 201 -0.05 4.20 1.11
N TRP A 202 -0.20 2.96 1.55
CA TRP A 202 0.22 1.75 0.81
C TRP A 202 -0.95 0.91 0.30
N GLY A 203 -2.09 1.56 0.11
CA GLY A 203 -3.35 0.87 -0.17
C GLY A 203 -3.99 0.30 1.08
N ASP A 204 -5.22 -0.18 0.92
CA ASP A 204 -6.01 -0.83 1.96
C ASP A 204 -5.60 -2.28 2.22
N SER A 205 -4.87 -2.91 1.28
CA SER A 205 -4.32 -4.26 1.43
C SER A 205 -3.19 -4.37 2.47
N TRP A 206 -2.71 -3.25 3.01
CA TRP A 206 -1.67 -3.21 4.04
C TRP A 206 -2.28 -2.84 5.41
N GLY A 207 -1.83 -3.51 6.47
CA GLY A 207 -2.31 -3.23 7.83
C GLY A 207 -3.81 -3.47 8.04
N GLU A 208 -4.43 -2.66 8.89
CA GLU A 208 -5.86 -2.67 9.20
C GLU A 208 -6.55 -1.75 8.20
N SER A 209 -6.75 -2.24 6.97
CA SER A 209 -7.36 -1.46 5.88
C SER A 209 -6.59 -0.17 5.56
N GLY A 210 -5.25 -0.21 5.59
CA GLY A 210 -4.37 0.93 5.31
C GLY A 210 -3.98 1.77 6.52
N TYR A 211 -4.38 1.35 7.72
CA TYR A 211 -4.07 2.04 8.98
C TYR A 211 -3.16 1.17 9.85
N ILE A 212 -2.47 1.79 10.80
CA ILE A 212 -1.71 1.12 11.85
C ILE A 212 -2.01 1.73 13.21
N LYS A 213 -2.11 0.88 14.24
CA LYS A 213 -2.12 1.31 15.64
C LYS A 213 -0.69 1.34 16.16
N MET A 214 -0.14 2.53 16.41
CA MET A 214 1.23 2.69 16.93
C MET A 214 1.21 3.00 18.42
N GLU A 215 2.01 2.29 19.22
CA GLU A 215 2.11 2.52 20.66
C GLU A 215 2.35 4.00 21.02
N ARG A 216 1.59 4.50 21.99
CA ARG A 216 1.57 5.88 22.48
C ARG A 216 1.93 5.90 23.96
N ASN A 217 2.31 7.08 24.47
CA ASN A 217 2.60 7.32 25.89
C ASN A 217 3.71 6.43 26.47
N ILE A 218 4.70 6.10 25.65
CA ILE A 218 5.87 5.33 26.07
C ILE A 218 6.70 6.17 27.06
N ALA A 219 6.85 5.66 28.27
CA ALA A 219 7.62 6.33 29.31
C ALA A 219 9.04 6.66 28.82
N ASN A 220 9.49 7.89 29.08
CA ASN A 220 10.82 8.40 28.72
C ASN A 220 11.13 8.49 27.22
N ALA A 221 10.16 8.25 26.32
CA ALA A 221 10.33 8.39 24.88
C ALA A 221 9.74 9.72 24.38
N VAL A 222 10.48 10.82 24.53
CA VAL A 222 10.04 12.17 24.09
C VAL A 222 9.80 12.28 22.59
N THR A 223 10.44 11.42 21.80
CA THR A 223 10.28 11.34 20.33
C THR A 223 9.02 10.56 19.92
N GLY A 224 8.39 9.85 20.85
CA GLY A 224 7.35 8.87 20.57
C GLY A 224 7.86 7.63 19.83
N LYS A 225 6.99 6.62 19.67
CA LYS A 225 7.30 5.40 18.91
C LYS A 225 7.73 5.78 17.48
N CYS A 226 8.89 5.30 17.06
CA CYS A 226 9.48 5.54 15.74
C CYS A 226 9.64 7.03 15.35
N GLY A 227 9.75 7.93 16.33
CA GLY A 227 9.89 9.37 16.07
C GLY A 227 8.59 10.09 15.67
N ILE A 228 7.42 9.46 15.85
CA ILE A 228 6.12 10.02 15.44
C ILE A 228 5.83 11.42 16.03
N ALA A 229 6.42 11.78 17.17
CA ALA A 229 6.23 13.08 17.81
C ALA A 229 7.30 14.13 17.45
N MET A 230 8.30 13.82 16.62
CA MET A 230 9.43 14.70 16.33
C MET A 230 9.12 15.86 15.37
N GLU A 231 8.40 15.59 14.28
CA GLU A 231 8.14 16.56 13.20
C GLU A 231 6.65 16.65 12.84
N SER A 232 5.79 16.67 13.86
CA SER A 232 4.33 16.82 13.65
C SER A 232 3.97 18.23 13.18
N SER A 233 3.04 18.32 12.23
CA SER A 233 2.52 19.60 11.73
C SER A 233 1.05 19.46 11.31
N TYR A 234 0.32 20.57 11.35
CA TYR A 234 -1.09 20.63 10.97
C TYR A 234 -1.38 21.92 10.20
N PRO A 235 -2.25 21.89 9.18
CA PRO A 235 -2.71 23.11 8.51
C PRO A 235 -3.72 23.86 9.39
N ILE A 236 -3.68 25.20 9.33
CA ILE A 236 -4.68 26.06 9.97
C ILE A 236 -5.60 26.62 8.90
N LYS A 237 -6.88 26.26 8.97
CA LYS A 237 -7.92 26.90 8.17
C LYS A 237 -8.27 28.26 8.79
N LYS A 238 -8.20 29.35 8.00
CA LYS A 238 -8.52 30.73 8.44
C LYS A 238 -9.86 31.28 7.91
N GLY A 239 -10.49 30.59 6.97
CA GLY A 239 -11.79 30.97 6.40
C GLY A 239 -12.89 29.98 6.80
N GLN A 240 -14.14 30.37 6.62
CA GLN A 240 -15.26 29.45 6.75
C GLN A 240 -15.15 28.33 5.69
N ASN A 241 -15.64 27.13 6.02
CA ASN A 241 -15.91 26.16 4.97
C ASN A 241 -16.92 26.83 4.02
N PRO A 242 -16.78 26.69 2.68
CA PRO A 242 -17.95 26.81 1.83
C PRO A 242 -19.07 25.98 2.47
N PRO A 243 -20.35 26.42 2.41
CA PRO A 243 -21.45 25.58 2.87
C PRO A 243 -21.21 24.17 2.35
N ASN A 244 -21.27 23.19 3.25
CA ASN A 244 -20.97 21.79 2.95
C ASN A 244 -21.60 21.52 1.59
N PRO A 245 -20.84 21.22 0.51
CA PRO A 245 -21.49 20.75 -0.68
C PRO A 245 -22.30 19.57 -0.16
N GLY A 246 -23.64 19.69 -0.23
CA GLY A 246 -24.51 18.58 0.07
C GLY A 246 -23.95 17.35 -0.64
N PRO A 247 -24.27 16.13 -0.16
CA PRO A 247 -23.69 14.89 -0.70
C PRO A 247 -23.50 15.06 -2.19
N SER A 248 -22.24 15.02 -2.65
CA SER A 248 -21.94 15.28 -4.06
C SER A 248 -23.01 14.56 -4.85
N PRO A 249 -23.75 15.25 -5.74
CA PRO A 249 -24.71 14.57 -6.58
C PRO A 249 -24.01 13.31 -7.08
N PRO A 250 -24.66 12.11 -7.01
CA PRO A 250 -24.04 10.92 -7.56
C PRO A 250 -23.45 11.33 -8.90
N SER A 251 -22.14 11.11 -9.08
CA SER A 251 -21.45 11.49 -10.32
C SER A 251 -22.41 11.18 -11.45
N PRO A 252 -22.81 12.17 -12.29
CA PRO A 252 -23.88 11.96 -13.25
C PRO A 252 -23.60 10.63 -13.93
N ILE A 253 -24.56 9.69 -13.78
CA ILE A 253 -24.44 8.32 -14.28
C ILE A 253 -23.86 8.47 -15.68
N LYS A 254 -22.64 7.98 -15.89
CA LYS A 254 -21.98 8.23 -17.17
C LYS A 254 -22.90 7.56 -18.18
N PRO A 255 -23.41 8.29 -19.17
CA PRO A 255 -24.42 7.72 -20.04
C PRO A 255 -23.85 6.44 -20.69
N PRO A 256 -24.69 5.42 -20.91
CA PRO A 256 -24.23 4.20 -21.56
C PRO A 256 -23.53 4.54 -22.87
N THR A 257 -22.47 3.82 -23.20
CA THR A 257 -21.78 3.99 -24.49
C THR A 257 -22.75 3.60 -25.59
N VAL A 258 -23.22 4.56 -26.38
CA VAL A 258 -24.12 4.30 -27.52
C VAL A 258 -23.29 3.71 -28.66
N CYS A 259 -23.64 2.49 -29.09
CA CYS A 259 -22.96 1.81 -30.18
C CYS A 259 -23.56 2.22 -31.53
N ASP A 260 -24.89 2.23 -31.61
CA ASP A 260 -25.67 2.68 -32.78
C ASP A 260 -27.10 3.09 -32.37
N SER A 261 -28.00 3.24 -33.36
CA SER A 261 -29.41 3.58 -33.14
C SER A 261 -30.24 2.53 -32.41
N TYR A 262 -29.71 1.32 -32.18
CA TYR A 262 -30.43 0.19 -31.59
C TYR A 262 -29.77 -0.36 -30.32
N TYR A 263 -28.45 -0.23 -30.17
CA TYR A 263 -27.65 -0.88 -29.13
C TYR A 263 -26.81 0.10 -28.31
N SER A 264 -26.69 -0.23 -27.03
CA SER A 264 -25.86 0.46 -26.05
C SER A 264 -25.11 -0.53 -25.19
N CYS A 265 -23.93 -0.10 -24.76
CA CYS A 265 -23.11 -0.77 -23.77
C CYS A 265 -23.10 -0.02 -22.43
N PRO A 266 -22.82 -0.69 -21.30
CA PRO A 266 -22.70 -0.05 -20.00
C PRO A 266 -21.67 1.09 -19.99
N GLU A 267 -21.71 1.93 -18.96
CA GLU A 267 -20.75 3.02 -18.81
C GLU A 267 -19.29 2.55 -18.83
N SER A 268 -18.40 3.37 -19.40
CA SER A 268 -16.94 3.11 -19.48
C SER A 268 -16.57 1.80 -20.19
N THR A 269 -17.38 1.38 -21.16
CA THR A 269 -17.13 0.23 -22.04
C THR A 269 -16.94 0.68 -23.49
N THR A 270 -16.35 -0.20 -24.31
CA THR A 270 -16.14 0.03 -25.75
C THR A 270 -17.07 -0.85 -26.56
N CYS A 271 -17.78 -0.24 -27.51
CA CYS A 271 -18.61 -0.95 -28.48
C CYS A 271 -17.74 -1.63 -29.54
N CYS A 272 -17.83 -2.95 -29.63
CA CYS A 272 -17.12 -3.76 -30.60
C CYS A 272 -18.10 -4.46 -31.53
N CYS A 273 -17.87 -4.37 -32.85
CA CYS A 273 -18.72 -5.07 -33.79
C CYS A 273 -18.51 -6.58 -33.70
N VAL A 274 -19.61 -7.32 -33.59
CA VAL A 274 -19.65 -8.79 -33.50
C VAL A 274 -20.13 -9.39 -34.81
N TYR A 275 -20.98 -8.68 -35.56
CA TYR A 275 -21.50 -9.14 -36.84
C TYR A 275 -21.50 -8.00 -37.84
N GLU A 276 -20.55 -8.01 -38.77
CA GLU A 276 -20.40 -7.00 -39.81
C GLU A 276 -20.83 -7.53 -41.19
N TYR A 277 -21.45 -6.69 -41.99
CA TYR A 277 -21.69 -6.94 -43.41
C TYR A 277 -21.49 -5.63 -44.18
N GLY A 278 -20.45 -5.61 -45.03
CA GLY A 278 -19.98 -4.38 -45.67
C GLY A 278 -19.48 -3.37 -44.62
N ASN A 279 -20.02 -2.15 -44.66
CA ASN A 279 -19.68 -1.09 -43.71
C ASN A 279 -20.67 -0.98 -42.53
N TYR A 280 -21.58 -1.95 -42.38
CA TYR A 280 -22.62 -1.93 -41.36
C TYR A 280 -22.38 -3.02 -40.31
N CYS A 281 -22.53 -2.64 -39.04
CA CYS A 281 -22.55 -3.56 -37.92
C CYS A 281 -23.99 -3.92 -37.56
N PHE A 282 -24.32 -5.20 -37.61
CA PHE A 282 -25.65 -5.75 -37.31
C PHE A 282 -25.76 -6.30 -35.89
N GLY A 283 -24.63 -6.40 -35.17
CA GLY A 283 -24.61 -6.86 -33.80
C GLY A 283 -23.39 -6.34 -33.05
N TRP A 284 -23.62 -5.88 -31.82
CA TRP A 284 -22.60 -5.24 -30.99
C TRP A 284 -22.31 -6.05 -29.73
N GLY A 285 -21.06 -5.97 -29.29
CA GLY A 285 -20.58 -6.50 -28.02
C GLY A 285 -19.86 -5.41 -27.23
N CYS A 286 -19.93 -5.49 -25.91
CA CYS A 286 -19.36 -4.54 -24.99
C CYS A 286 -18.06 -5.11 -24.41
N CYS A 287 -16.95 -4.44 -24.72
CA CYS A 287 -15.69 -4.69 -24.04
C CYS A 287 -15.69 -3.94 -22.69
N PRO A 288 -15.37 -4.59 -21.56
CA PRO A 288 -15.39 -3.97 -20.23
C PRO A 288 -14.19 -3.04 -19.97
N LEU A 289 -13.78 -2.27 -20.97
CA LEU A 289 -12.70 -1.29 -20.94
C LEU A 289 -13.07 -0.11 -21.84
N GLU A 290 -12.63 1.09 -21.48
CA GLU A 290 -12.76 2.30 -22.30
C GLU A 290 -11.60 2.38 -23.30
N GLY A 291 -11.91 2.64 -24.58
CA GLY A 291 -10.90 2.72 -25.65
C GLY A 291 -10.25 1.39 -26.03
N ALA A 292 -10.94 0.27 -25.83
CA ALA A 292 -10.41 -1.06 -26.09
C ALA A 292 -10.23 -1.34 -27.59
N THR A 293 -9.24 -2.18 -27.92
CA THR A 293 -9.12 -2.74 -29.28
C THR A 293 -10.00 -3.97 -29.42
N CYS A 294 -10.88 -3.95 -30.42
CA CYS A 294 -11.76 -5.07 -30.74
C CYS A 294 -11.00 -6.10 -31.59
N CYS A 295 -10.87 -7.34 -31.09
CA CYS A 295 -10.22 -8.42 -31.83
C CYS A 295 -11.11 -9.00 -32.95
N ASP A 296 -10.47 -9.58 -33.96
CA ASP A 296 -11.15 -10.15 -35.14
C ASP A 296 -11.92 -11.45 -34.85
N ASP A 297 -11.74 -12.03 -33.66
CA ASP A 297 -12.49 -13.21 -33.21
C ASP A 297 -13.94 -12.90 -32.82
N HIS A 298 -14.33 -11.63 -32.90
CA HIS A 298 -15.64 -11.07 -32.51
C HIS A 298 -16.05 -11.32 -31.05
N TYR A 299 -15.18 -11.92 -30.24
CA TYR A 299 -15.48 -12.37 -28.88
C TYR A 299 -14.58 -11.71 -27.84
N SER A 300 -13.36 -11.37 -28.21
CA SER A 300 -12.34 -10.84 -27.32
C SER A 300 -12.04 -9.38 -27.62
N CYS A 301 -11.50 -8.68 -26.63
CA CYS A 301 -11.00 -7.33 -26.77
C CYS A 301 -9.75 -7.14 -25.90
N CYS A 302 -8.94 -6.17 -26.30
CA CYS A 302 -7.67 -5.87 -25.68
C CYS A 302 -7.64 -4.46 -25.09
N PRO A 303 -6.92 -4.24 -23.99
CA PRO A 303 -6.67 -2.89 -23.47
C PRO A 303 -5.96 -2.02 -24.52
N HIS A 304 -6.21 -0.71 -24.47
CA HIS A 304 -5.54 0.26 -25.34
C HIS A 304 -4.00 0.17 -25.27
N ASP A 305 -3.44 -0.13 -24.10
CA ASP A 305 -1.99 -0.26 -23.89
C ASP A 305 -1.41 -1.57 -24.48
N TYR A 306 -2.27 -2.54 -24.81
CA TYR A 306 -1.91 -3.83 -25.40
C TYR A 306 -2.77 -4.10 -26.64
N PRO A 307 -2.69 -3.27 -27.69
CA PRO A 307 -3.68 -3.26 -28.76
C PRO A 307 -3.58 -4.46 -29.72
N VAL A 308 -2.52 -5.27 -29.65
CA VAL A 308 -2.30 -6.38 -30.59
C VAL A 308 -2.99 -7.64 -30.08
N CYS A 309 -4.07 -8.06 -30.73
CA CYS A 309 -4.76 -9.30 -30.40
C CYS A 309 -3.99 -10.55 -30.88
N ASP A 310 -3.62 -11.43 -29.96
CA ASP A 310 -3.23 -12.81 -30.24
C ASP A 310 -4.40 -13.73 -29.91
N VAL A 311 -5.29 -13.91 -30.89
CA VAL A 311 -6.52 -14.71 -30.75
C VAL A 311 -6.21 -16.18 -30.48
N ALA A 312 -5.14 -16.72 -31.08
CA ALA A 312 -4.76 -18.11 -30.90
C ALA A 312 -4.30 -18.41 -29.47
N ALA A 313 -3.56 -17.47 -28.87
CA ALA A 313 -3.13 -17.56 -27.47
C ALA A 313 -4.19 -17.04 -26.47
N GLY A 314 -5.21 -16.32 -26.93
CA GLY A 314 -6.18 -15.63 -26.07
C GLY A 314 -5.57 -14.48 -25.27
N THR A 315 -4.56 -13.81 -25.84
CA THR A 315 -3.80 -12.74 -25.18
C THR A 315 -3.69 -11.48 -26.03
N CYS A 316 -3.19 -10.41 -25.41
CA CYS A 316 -3.01 -9.08 -25.96
C CYS A 316 -1.57 -8.64 -25.76
N LEU A 317 -0.92 -8.14 -26.81
CA LEU A 317 0.48 -7.73 -26.81
C LEU A 317 0.58 -6.20 -27.01
N MET A 318 1.62 -5.59 -26.46
CA MET A 318 1.91 -4.17 -26.74
C MET A 318 2.33 -3.95 -28.19
N SER A 319 3.00 -4.94 -28.78
CA SER A 319 3.49 -4.92 -30.17
C SER A 319 3.66 -6.36 -30.68
N LYS A 320 3.70 -6.54 -32.01
CA LYS A 320 3.91 -7.86 -32.61
C LYS A 320 5.24 -8.47 -32.14
N GLY A 321 5.21 -9.71 -31.64
CA GLY A 321 6.39 -10.43 -31.17
C GLY A 321 6.90 -9.99 -29.78
N ASN A 322 6.15 -9.17 -29.05
CA ASN A 322 6.47 -8.82 -27.67
C ASN A 322 6.27 -10.04 -26.77
N PRO A 323 7.24 -10.41 -25.90
CA PRO A 323 7.09 -11.55 -24.99
C PRO A 323 6.10 -11.29 -23.84
N LEU A 324 5.69 -10.03 -23.63
CA LEU A 324 4.73 -9.65 -22.60
C LEU A 324 3.32 -9.65 -23.17
N ALA A 325 2.51 -10.57 -22.67
CA ALA A 325 1.13 -10.75 -23.05
C ALA A 325 0.21 -10.58 -21.84
N VAL A 326 -0.87 -9.83 -21.99
CA VAL A 326 -1.96 -9.76 -21.00
C VAL A 326 -3.15 -10.56 -21.51
N LYS A 327 -3.97 -11.12 -20.61
CA LYS A 327 -5.12 -11.91 -21.01
C LYS A 327 -6.15 -11.04 -21.74
N ALA A 328 -6.65 -11.51 -22.87
CA ALA A 328 -7.74 -10.84 -23.57
C ALA A 328 -9.04 -10.90 -22.75
N LEU A 329 -9.82 -9.82 -22.78
CA LEU A 329 -11.10 -9.74 -22.07
C LEU A 329 -12.22 -10.19 -22.99
N LYS A 330 -13.21 -10.86 -22.40
CA LYS A 330 -14.39 -11.33 -23.13
C LYS A 330 -15.41 -10.19 -23.24
N ARG A 331 -15.98 -10.05 -24.42
CA ARG A 331 -17.11 -9.14 -24.67
C ARG A 331 -18.38 -9.70 -24.02
N THR A 332 -19.28 -8.80 -23.63
CA THR A 332 -20.68 -9.13 -23.30
C THR A 332 -21.60 -8.67 -24.42
N PRO A 333 -22.79 -9.25 -24.63
CA PRO A 333 -23.73 -8.75 -25.64
C PRO A 333 -24.15 -7.31 -25.34
N ALA A 334 -24.18 -6.44 -26.36
CA ALA A 334 -24.77 -5.11 -26.20
C ALA A 334 -26.27 -5.22 -25.97
N LYS A 335 -26.80 -4.32 -25.14
CA LYS A 335 -28.23 -4.29 -24.83
C LYS A 335 -28.94 -3.39 -25.83
N PRO A 336 -30.10 -3.79 -26.35
CA PRO A 336 -30.88 -2.91 -27.20
C PRO A 336 -31.49 -1.77 -26.37
N HIS A 337 -31.70 -0.59 -26.94
CA HIS A 337 -32.16 0.61 -26.21
C HIS A 337 -33.47 0.39 -25.45
N TRP A 338 -34.40 -0.40 -26.01
CA TRP A 338 -35.67 -0.74 -25.36
C TRP A 338 -35.51 -1.60 -24.11
N ALA A 339 -34.37 -2.28 -23.93
CA ALA A 339 -34.08 -3.07 -22.73
C ALA A 339 -33.65 -2.21 -21.52
N PHE A 340 -33.30 -0.93 -21.73
CA PHE A 340 -33.01 0.01 -20.64
C PHE A 340 -34.24 0.77 -20.15
N SER A 341 -35.38 0.65 -20.84
CA SER A 341 -36.63 1.35 -20.52
C SER A 341 -37.46 0.68 -19.41
N GLY A 342 -37.01 -0.46 -18.86
CA GLY A 342 -37.78 -1.31 -17.95
C GLY A 342 -37.49 -1.18 -16.44
N GLU A 343 -36.44 -0.47 -16.02
CA GLU A 343 -36.05 -0.37 -14.60
C GLU A 343 -36.56 0.90 -13.89
N GLY A 344 -37.65 1.49 -14.38
CA GLY A 344 -38.18 2.79 -13.93
C GLY A 344 -39.67 2.83 -13.55
N SER A 345 -40.35 1.68 -13.36
CA SER A 345 -41.74 1.66 -12.92
C SER A 345 -41.97 0.60 -11.84
N ASN A 346 -41.63 0.94 -10.60
CA ASN A 346 -42.35 0.45 -9.43
C ASN A 346 -42.30 1.55 -8.37
N SER A 347 -43.25 2.48 -8.47
CA SER A 347 -43.68 3.32 -7.37
C SER A 347 -44.98 2.74 -6.83
N ALA A 348 -44.94 2.29 -5.59
CA ALA A 348 -46.05 2.34 -4.65
C ALA A 348 -45.47 2.74 -3.29
#